data_AF-A0A8H7KRI7-F1
#
_entry.id   AF-A0A8H7KRI7-F1
#
_cell.length_a   1.000
_cell.length_b   1.000
_cell.length_c   1.000
_cell.angle_alpha   90.00
_cell.angle_beta   90.00
_cell.angle_gamma   90.00
#
_symmetry.space_group_name_H-M   'P 1'
#
loop_
_entity.id
_entity.type
_entity.pdbx_description
1 polymer ?
#
loop_
_entity_poly.entity_id
_entity_poly.type
_entity_poly.pdbx_seq_one_letter_code
_entity_poly.pdbx_strand_id
1 'polypeptide(L)'
;MNTTGSPNDPRTPRRDEPTIHFASLASPFKYMTPAELRSIYGVPTRVASSPSEACTAVPPDRNASSPPAALGNASESQKPSKTRRIDLERVGTGRENVPPVEDTESRSRQRSAQPAKRKPDKARQETQGDEGSGEDADEEDTPRPCKRAKRSKKKKVQAEEVKVLSTEIAELKPKQIATRKELKSLVRVALIEATGYQRPETEPPANTSSAQLVPFNFEENVTSPTNSRIINKVAKLVNNEQRDLELSSLTYAHTKVHWTKCDLTDFAKDQFRTWKALFQATTSEQKAKAAARRKRKNKRDVRRTHLAEDRQAAAVQYKELHGKDPTPYIDEAWMSDQVSAIETEDEEKAAAYLQNLHKEAGFSERDIAEELPVWEVIKKGFRSEHINDIITELDRIRAIDRRKSKKKNVRVRRVELGQVDNSIPSVQVYQSMVDFQWFEKEVEEKGLEGELMVIDEASGLTEEEENDDDKDDNDDDDDSSLPGTSRQASSGADDALDFPSDDE
;
A
#
# COMPACT_ATOMS: atom_id res chain seq x y z
N MET A 1 -3.74 63.97 -76.48
CA MET A 1 -4.39 64.57 -75.29
C MET A 1 -4.70 63.47 -74.30
N ASN A 2 -4.11 63.58 -73.11
CA ASN A 2 -4.45 63.02 -71.78
C ASN A 2 -4.60 61.48 -71.64
N THR A 3 -3.66 60.76 -71.00
CA THR A 3 -3.47 60.56 -69.52
C THR A 3 -4.78 60.16 -68.83
N THR A 4 -4.92 58.97 -68.24
CA THR A 4 -4.44 58.55 -66.90
C THR A 4 -4.53 57.00 -66.82
N GLY A 5 -3.68 56.21 -66.16
CA GLY A 5 -2.91 56.42 -64.93
C GLY A 5 -3.56 55.63 -63.78
N SER A 6 -3.43 54.30 -63.76
CA SER A 6 -3.95 53.44 -62.68
C SER A 6 -2.90 53.31 -61.55
N PRO A 7 -3.27 53.44 -60.27
CA PRO A 7 -2.31 53.66 -59.20
C PRO A 7 -1.78 52.36 -58.58
N ASN A 8 -0.50 52.42 -58.22
CA ASN A 8 0.23 51.47 -57.39
C ASN A 8 -0.46 51.25 -56.04
N ASP A 9 -0.57 49.99 -55.67
CA ASP A 9 -0.99 49.51 -54.36
C ASP A 9 0.19 49.65 -53.37
N PRO A 10 0.08 50.44 -52.29
CA PRO A 10 1.15 50.57 -51.31
C PRO A 10 1.17 49.34 -50.39
N ARG A 11 2.28 48.61 -50.46
CA ARG A 11 2.68 47.58 -49.49
C ARG A 11 2.45 48.08 -48.05
N THR A 12 1.55 47.41 -47.35
CA THR A 12 1.39 47.53 -45.91
C THR A 12 2.70 47.15 -45.20
N PRO A 13 3.19 47.97 -44.25
CA PRO A 13 4.35 47.60 -43.45
C PRO A 13 3.99 46.42 -42.56
N ARG A 14 4.85 45.38 -42.58
CA ARG A 14 4.84 44.28 -41.62
C ARG A 14 4.82 44.89 -40.21
N ARG A 15 3.75 44.62 -39.46
CA ARG A 15 3.70 44.84 -38.02
C ARG A 15 4.84 44.03 -37.40
N ASP A 16 5.75 44.72 -36.73
CA ASP A 16 6.74 44.10 -35.86
C ASP A 16 6.00 43.25 -34.82
N GLU A 17 6.21 41.94 -34.87
CA GLU A 17 5.80 41.06 -33.79
C GLU A 17 6.60 41.43 -32.53
N PRO A 18 5.96 41.63 -31.37
CA PRO A 18 6.70 41.85 -30.15
C PRO A 18 7.53 40.59 -29.87
N THR A 19 8.84 40.73 -29.94
CA THR A 19 9.78 39.73 -29.41
C THR A 19 9.50 39.62 -27.92
N ILE A 20 8.74 38.59 -27.53
CA ILE A 20 8.54 38.23 -26.13
C ILE A 20 9.87 37.66 -25.65
N HIS A 21 10.69 38.51 -25.04
CA HIS A 21 11.81 38.06 -24.23
C HIS A 21 11.21 37.25 -23.06
N PHE A 22 11.27 35.92 -23.18
CA PHE A 22 11.12 35.04 -22.03
C PHE A 22 12.31 35.33 -21.12
N ALA A 23 12.11 36.23 -20.16
CA ALA A 23 12.98 36.30 -19.00
C ALA A 23 12.96 34.90 -18.36
N SER A 24 14.12 34.23 -18.41
CA SER A 24 14.39 33.02 -17.65
C SER A 24 14.28 33.37 -16.17
N LEU A 25 13.06 33.38 -15.65
CA LEU A 25 12.80 33.38 -14.22
C LEU A 25 13.26 32.01 -13.72
N ALA A 26 14.47 31.97 -13.18
CA ALA A 26 14.92 30.84 -12.39
C ALA A 26 13.82 30.55 -11.36
N SER A 27 13.25 29.34 -11.42
CA SER A 27 12.22 28.92 -10.47
C SER A 27 12.76 29.13 -9.04
N PRO A 28 12.06 29.86 -8.16
CA PRO A 28 12.51 30.13 -6.80
C PRO A 28 12.66 28.86 -5.94
N PHE A 29 12.24 27.70 -6.45
CA PHE A 29 12.36 26.40 -5.79
C PHE A 29 13.71 25.70 -6.01
N LYS A 30 14.60 26.23 -6.87
CA LYS A 30 15.93 25.62 -7.14
C LYS A 30 16.84 25.52 -5.91
N TYR A 31 16.52 26.21 -4.81
CA TYR A 31 17.31 26.21 -3.58
C TYR A 31 16.56 25.67 -2.36
N MET A 32 15.37 25.09 -2.54
CA MET A 32 14.64 24.55 -1.39
C MET A 32 15.28 23.26 -0.90
N THR A 33 15.67 23.26 0.38
CA THR A 33 16.15 22.09 1.07
C THR A 33 15.01 21.06 1.25
N PRO A 34 15.32 19.76 1.39
CA PRO A 34 14.31 18.75 1.70
C PRO A 34 13.49 19.05 2.97
N ALA A 35 13.99 19.89 3.88
CA ALA A 35 13.27 20.34 5.06
C ALA A 35 12.18 21.38 4.74
N GLU A 36 12.44 22.31 3.82
CA GLU A 36 11.47 23.32 3.37
C GLU A 36 10.35 22.70 2.54
N LEU A 37 10.67 21.70 1.71
CA LEU A 37 9.66 20.91 1.02
C LEU A 37 8.74 20.18 2.04
N ARG A 38 9.28 19.64 3.14
CA ARG A 38 8.47 18.99 4.19
C ARG A 38 7.53 19.97 4.92
N SER A 39 7.93 21.22 5.08
CA SER A 39 7.10 22.27 5.68
C SER A 39 5.90 22.65 4.80
N ILE A 40 6.11 22.78 3.49
CA ILE A 40 5.04 23.09 2.52
C ILE A 40 4.07 21.91 2.33
N TYR A 41 4.57 20.68 2.37
CA TYR A 41 3.73 19.48 2.14
C TYR A 41 2.94 19.00 3.37
N GLY A 42 2.95 19.74 4.49
CA GLY A 42 2.03 19.54 5.61
C GLY A 42 2.05 18.12 6.17
N VAL A 43 3.23 17.60 6.50
CA VAL A 43 3.33 16.53 7.48
C VAL A 43 3.12 17.20 8.85
N PRO A 44 2.10 16.83 9.65
CA PRO A 44 1.90 17.44 10.94
C PRO A 44 3.11 17.13 11.83
N THR A 45 3.99 18.11 12.02
CA THR A 45 4.96 18.11 13.10
C THR A 45 4.18 18.28 14.40
N ARG A 46 4.23 17.26 15.27
CA ARG A 46 3.79 17.37 16.67
C ARG A 46 4.46 18.62 17.26
N VAL A 47 3.66 19.64 17.52
CA VAL A 47 4.08 20.79 18.31
C VAL A 47 4.26 20.26 19.73
N ALA A 48 5.51 20.14 20.16
CA ALA A 48 5.82 19.98 21.57
C ALA A 48 5.44 21.29 22.27
N SER A 49 4.39 21.24 23.07
CA SER A 49 4.00 22.33 23.96
C SER A 49 5.11 22.53 24.99
N SER A 50 5.89 23.60 24.86
CA SER A 50 6.77 24.07 25.93
C SER A 50 5.94 24.64 27.09
N PRO A 51 6.30 24.34 28.36
CA PRO A 51 5.66 24.95 29.51
C PRO A 51 6.20 26.37 29.71
N SER A 52 5.34 27.38 29.73
CA SER A 52 5.73 28.73 30.13
C SER A 52 5.73 28.85 31.65
N GLU A 53 6.89 29.19 32.17
CA GLU A 53 7.11 29.68 33.53
C GLU A 53 6.30 30.95 33.80
N ALA A 54 5.68 31.01 34.98
CA ALA A 54 5.32 32.28 35.62
C ALA A 54 5.34 32.10 37.14
N CYS A 55 6.51 32.37 37.72
CA CYS A 55 6.69 32.69 39.13
C CYS A 55 6.12 34.09 39.40
N THR A 56 5.20 34.27 40.35
CA THR A 56 5.13 35.53 41.12
C THR A 56 4.47 35.36 42.50
N ALA A 57 5.29 35.62 43.52
CA ALA A 57 5.04 36.29 44.79
C ALA A 57 3.97 35.80 45.80
N VAL A 58 4.50 35.34 46.93
CA VAL A 58 3.93 35.34 48.29
C VAL A 58 3.74 36.78 48.81
N PRO A 59 2.79 37.02 49.74
CA PRO A 59 3.19 37.69 50.98
C PRO A 59 2.68 36.99 52.27
N PRO A 60 3.30 37.29 53.43
CA PRO A 60 3.15 36.56 54.69
C PRO A 60 2.17 37.24 55.65
N ASP A 61 1.61 36.50 56.62
CA ASP A 61 1.91 36.65 58.06
C ASP A 61 0.90 35.94 58.98
N ARG A 62 1.45 35.37 60.06
CA ARG A 62 0.89 35.26 61.43
C ARG A 62 -0.40 34.47 61.67
N ASN A 63 -0.28 33.36 62.42
CA ASN A 63 -0.43 33.42 63.88
C ASN A 63 -0.09 32.09 64.58
N ALA A 64 0.52 32.25 65.75
CA ALA A 64 0.95 31.23 66.68
C ALA A 64 -0.21 30.54 67.42
N SER A 65 -0.07 29.25 67.77
CA SER A 65 -0.13 28.78 69.17
C SER A 65 0.18 27.28 69.29
N SER A 66 1.18 27.00 70.13
CA SER A 66 1.65 25.83 70.88
C SER A 66 0.64 24.71 71.31
N PRO A 67 1.07 23.61 71.99
CA PRO A 67 2.11 22.61 71.65
C PRO A 67 1.64 21.16 72.08
N PRO A 68 2.46 20.16 72.52
CA PRO A 68 2.31 18.77 72.07
C PRO A 68 1.87 17.77 73.17
N ALA A 69 1.46 16.57 72.77
CA ALA A 69 1.37 15.42 73.68
C ALA A 69 2.07 14.20 73.06
N ALA A 70 2.97 13.63 73.84
CA ALA A 70 3.80 12.47 73.58
C ALA A 70 3.06 11.15 73.85
N LEU A 71 3.80 10.05 73.66
CA LEU A 71 3.51 8.63 73.98
C LEU A 71 2.77 7.89 72.85
N GLY A 72 3.21 6.76 72.32
CA GLY A 72 4.27 5.83 72.71
C GLY A 72 3.81 4.42 72.34
N ASN A 73 4.76 3.58 71.88
CA ASN A 73 4.71 2.10 71.85
C ASN A 73 3.64 1.48 70.92
N ALA A 74 3.73 0.25 70.43
CA ALA A 74 4.78 -0.72 70.16
C ALA A 74 4.09 -1.78 69.26
N SER A 75 4.89 -2.47 68.47
CA SER A 75 4.67 -3.76 67.81
C SER A 75 3.48 -4.64 68.28
N GLU A 76 2.70 -5.21 67.35
CA GLU A 76 2.42 -6.66 67.36
C GLU A 76 1.87 -7.21 66.02
N SER A 77 2.39 -8.37 65.65
CA SER A 77 2.03 -9.21 64.51
C SER A 77 0.63 -9.83 64.66
N GLN A 78 -0.14 -9.95 63.58
CA GLN A 78 -1.05 -11.10 63.35
C GLN A 78 -1.60 -11.12 61.90
N LYS A 79 -1.30 -12.21 61.17
CA LYS A 79 -2.08 -12.76 60.04
C LYS A 79 -2.99 -13.87 60.61
N PRO A 80 -3.87 -14.52 59.82
CA PRO A 80 -4.83 -14.05 58.81
C PRO A 80 -6.25 -14.58 59.11
N SER A 81 -7.30 -14.02 58.50
CA SER A 81 -8.63 -14.63 58.52
C SER A 81 -9.25 -14.75 57.12
N LYS A 82 -9.78 -15.95 56.89
CA LYS A 82 -10.57 -16.45 55.75
C LYS A 82 -11.94 -15.74 55.64
N THR A 83 -12.71 -16.20 54.65
CA THR A 83 -14.15 -15.96 54.35
C THR A 83 -14.32 -14.75 53.40
N ARG A 84 -15.05 -14.81 52.28
CA ARG A 84 -16.38 -15.40 52.12
C ARG A 84 -16.75 -15.61 50.64
N ARG A 85 -17.34 -16.77 50.38
CA ARG A 85 -18.12 -17.18 49.21
C ARG A 85 -19.39 -16.31 49.13
N ILE A 86 -19.72 -15.77 47.97
CA ILE A 86 -21.03 -15.17 47.70
C ILE A 86 -21.58 -15.85 46.45
N ASP A 87 -22.52 -16.76 46.69
CA ASP A 87 -23.54 -17.16 45.72
C ASP A 87 -24.60 -16.05 45.69
N LEU A 88 -25.02 -15.62 44.50
CA LEU A 88 -26.16 -14.71 44.34
C LEU A 88 -27.07 -15.22 43.22
N GLU A 89 -28.27 -15.54 43.65
CA GLU A 89 -29.36 -16.15 42.92
C GLU A 89 -30.04 -15.19 41.93
N ARG A 90 -30.35 -15.75 40.76
CA ARG A 90 -31.68 -15.80 40.13
C ARG A 90 -32.74 -14.80 40.63
N VAL A 91 -33.05 -13.79 39.80
CA VAL A 91 -34.32 -13.03 39.89
C VAL A 91 -34.93 -12.84 38.50
N GLY A 92 -36.10 -13.46 38.32
CA GLY A 92 -37.34 -12.77 37.96
C GLY A 92 -37.46 -12.13 36.57
N THR A 93 -38.11 -12.86 35.68
CA THR A 93 -38.76 -12.40 34.45
C THR A 93 -39.88 -11.37 34.73
N GLY A 94 -39.85 -10.22 34.05
CA GLY A 94 -40.94 -9.25 33.99
C GLY A 94 -41.32 -8.94 32.53
N ARG A 95 -42.52 -9.37 32.14
CA ARG A 95 -43.23 -9.05 30.89
C ARG A 95 -44.12 -7.82 31.12
N GLU A 96 -43.99 -6.79 30.29
CA GLU A 96 -45.07 -5.82 29.95
C GLU A 96 -44.82 -5.35 28.50
N ASN A 97 -45.67 -5.75 27.54
CA ASN A 97 -46.81 -5.01 27.00
C ASN A 97 -46.44 -3.72 26.23
N VAL A 98 -46.33 -3.83 24.89
CA VAL A 98 -46.44 -2.71 23.94
C VAL A 98 -47.37 -3.14 22.80
N PRO A 99 -48.41 -2.35 22.46
CA PRO A 99 -49.43 -2.69 21.46
C PRO A 99 -48.99 -2.47 20.01
N PRO A 100 -49.73 -3.03 19.02
CA PRO A 100 -49.36 -3.02 17.60
C PRO A 100 -49.93 -1.81 16.86
N VAL A 101 -49.20 -1.27 15.89
CA VAL A 101 -49.76 -0.35 14.88
C VAL A 101 -49.21 -0.71 13.50
N GLU A 102 -50.09 -1.40 12.76
CA GLU A 102 -50.44 -1.37 11.33
C GLU A 102 -49.47 -0.79 10.28
N ASP A 103 -49.11 -1.68 9.36
CA ASP A 103 -49.29 -1.61 7.90
C ASP A 103 -49.10 -0.26 7.19
N THR A 104 -47.99 -0.17 6.44
CA THR A 104 -48.01 0.47 5.13
C THR A 104 -47.42 -0.46 4.08
N GLU A 105 -48.33 -0.94 3.23
CA GLU A 105 -48.12 -1.74 2.05
C GLU A 105 -47.20 -1.08 0.99
N SER A 106 -46.48 -1.95 0.29
CA SER A 106 -46.32 -1.94 -1.17
C SER A 106 -45.55 -0.79 -1.82
N ARG A 107 -44.25 -1.05 -2.09
CA ARG A 107 -43.69 -0.65 -3.39
C ARG A 107 -42.72 -1.69 -3.96
N SER A 108 -43.33 -2.67 -4.62
CA SER A 108 -42.74 -3.50 -5.67
C SER A 108 -41.90 -2.65 -6.64
N ARG A 109 -40.60 -2.97 -6.72
CA ARG A 109 -39.77 -2.69 -7.90
C ARG A 109 -39.02 -3.97 -8.26
N GLN A 110 -39.70 -4.80 -9.05
CA GLN A 110 -39.06 -5.73 -9.97
C GLN A 110 -38.00 -4.97 -10.78
N ARG A 111 -36.73 -5.25 -10.52
CA ARG A 111 -35.66 -4.98 -11.48
C ARG A 111 -35.27 -6.32 -12.09
N SER A 112 -35.75 -6.50 -13.31
CA SER A 112 -35.32 -7.50 -14.27
C SER A 112 -33.80 -7.60 -14.32
N ALA A 113 -33.30 -8.78 -13.94
CA ALA A 113 -31.95 -9.21 -14.21
C ALA A 113 -31.76 -9.30 -15.73
N GLN A 114 -30.91 -8.45 -16.31
CA GLN A 114 -30.38 -8.68 -17.64
C GLN A 114 -29.10 -9.52 -17.51
N PRO A 115 -28.97 -10.61 -18.29
CA PRO A 115 -27.78 -11.45 -18.25
C PRO A 115 -26.58 -10.72 -18.87
N ALA A 116 -25.46 -10.75 -18.14
CA ALA A 116 -24.18 -10.25 -18.60
C ALA A 116 -23.71 -11.06 -19.82
N LYS A 117 -23.58 -10.36 -20.96
CA LYS A 117 -23.00 -10.90 -22.19
C LYS A 117 -21.54 -11.26 -21.96
N ARG A 118 -21.27 -12.56 -21.88
CA ARG A 118 -19.92 -13.15 -21.98
C ARG A 118 -19.29 -12.74 -23.31
N LYS A 119 -18.05 -12.23 -23.25
CA LYS A 119 -17.20 -12.03 -24.43
C LYS A 119 -16.66 -13.41 -24.87
N PRO A 120 -16.71 -13.77 -26.16
CA PRO A 120 -16.11 -15.01 -26.62
C PRO A 120 -14.59 -14.88 -26.73
N ASP A 121 -13.91 -15.93 -26.28
CA ASP A 121 -12.49 -16.17 -26.44
C ASP A 121 -12.13 -16.27 -27.93
N LYS A 122 -11.06 -15.55 -28.30
CA LYS A 122 -10.47 -15.58 -29.64
C LYS A 122 -9.75 -16.91 -29.83
N ALA A 123 -10.42 -17.81 -30.55
CA ALA A 123 -9.81 -19.00 -31.13
C ALA A 123 -8.70 -18.62 -32.12
N ARG A 124 -7.58 -19.31 -31.95
CA ARG A 124 -6.37 -19.33 -32.76
C ARG A 124 -6.70 -20.03 -34.09
N GLN A 125 -6.79 -19.27 -35.18
CA GLN A 125 -6.88 -19.83 -36.52
C GLN A 125 -5.47 -20.19 -37.02
N GLU A 126 -5.23 -21.49 -37.12
CA GLU A 126 -4.20 -22.07 -37.97
C GLU A 126 -4.57 -21.78 -39.43
N THR A 127 -3.58 -21.30 -40.19
CA THR A 127 -3.67 -21.16 -41.64
C THR A 127 -2.87 -22.31 -42.25
N GLN A 128 -3.59 -23.27 -42.81
CA GLN A 128 -3.10 -24.25 -43.77
C GLN A 128 -3.39 -23.75 -45.19
N GLY A 129 -2.45 -24.00 -46.11
CA GLY A 129 -2.70 -24.10 -47.54
C GLY A 129 -2.25 -22.89 -48.37
N ASP A 130 -1.08 -23.01 -48.99
CA ASP A 130 -0.93 -22.58 -50.39
C ASP A 130 0.12 -23.48 -51.06
N GLU A 131 -0.38 -24.35 -51.95
CA GLU A 131 0.40 -25.16 -52.88
C GLU A 131 0.67 -24.33 -54.13
N GLY A 132 1.95 -24.18 -54.50
CA GLY A 132 2.35 -23.38 -55.65
C GLY A 132 3.64 -23.87 -56.28
N SER A 133 3.55 -25.00 -56.98
CA SER A 133 4.08 -25.24 -58.33
C SER A 133 5.26 -24.37 -58.82
N GLY A 134 6.39 -25.00 -59.13
CA GLY A 134 7.44 -24.43 -59.97
C GLY A 134 8.66 -25.35 -60.12
N GLU A 135 8.58 -26.27 -61.08
CA GLU A 135 9.70 -27.02 -61.66
C GLU A 135 10.67 -26.07 -62.38
N ASP A 136 12.00 -26.32 -62.27
CA ASP A 136 12.87 -26.66 -63.40
C ASP A 136 14.38 -26.40 -63.16
N ALA A 137 15.14 -27.39 -63.63
CA ALA A 137 16.51 -27.36 -64.17
C ALA A 137 17.74 -27.34 -63.23
N ASP A 138 18.38 -28.52 -63.18
CA ASP A 138 19.78 -28.79 -63.56
C ASP A 138 20.89 -27.80 -63.16
N GLU A 139 21.84 -28.25 -62.34
CA GLU A 139 23.22 -28.49 -62.78
C GLU A 139 24.08 -29.12 -61.66
N GLU A 140 24.70 -30.27 -61.97
CA GLU A 140 25.85 -30.78 -61.25
C GLU A 140 27.02 -29.79 -61.34
N ASP A 141 27.54 -29.32 -60.20
CA ASP A 141 28.99 -29.22 -60.07
C ASP A 141 29.41 -29.16 -58.60
N THR A 142 30.25 -30.12 -58.19
CA THR A 142 30.90 -30.15 -56.89
C THR A 142 32.17 -29.30 -56.89
N PRO A 143 32.29 -28.32 -55.97
CA PRO A 143 33.60 -27.95 -55.48
C PRO A 143 33.70 -27.87 -53.96
N ARG A 144 34.56 -28.75 -53.43
CA ARG A 144 35.55 -28.58 -52.35
C ARG A 144 35.13 -27.79 -51.07
N PRO A 145 35.33 -28.37 -49.86
CA PRO A 145 35.11 -27.67 -48.60
C PRO A 145 36.21 -26.64 -48.33
N CYS A 146 36.01 -25.39 -48.77
CA CYS A 146 36.75 -24.25 -48.23
C CYS A 146 36.27 -23.98 -46.79
N LYS A 147 37.17 -24.18 -45.82
CA LYS A 147 37.03 -23.77 -44.41
C LYS A 147 36.85 -22.25 -44.31
N ARG A 148 35.65 -21.74 -44.58
CA ARG A 148 35.25 -20.38 -44.25
C ARG A 148 35.03 -20.31 -42.75
N ALA A 149 35.96 -19.67 -42.06
CA ALA A 149 35.78 -19.22 -40.69
C ALA A 149 34.44 -18.49 -40.59
N LYS A 150 33.47 -19.12 -39.92
CA LYS A 150 32.19 -18.50 -39.55
C LYS A 150 32.51 -17.37 -38.59
N ARG A 151 32.84 -16.19 -39.13
CA ARG A 151 32.73 -14.91 -38.41
C ARG A 151 31.27 -14.78 -38.05
N SER A 152 30.91 -15.31 -36.87
CA SER A 152 29.64 -15.03 -36.22
C SER A 152 29.57 -13.52 -36.09
N LYS A 153 28.82 -12.88 -36.99
CA LYS A 153 28.42 -11.49 -36.81
C LYS A 153 27.64 -11.50 -35.50
N LYS A 154 28.28 -11.09 -34.40
CA LYS A 154 27.61 -10.79 -33.14
C LYS A 154 26.50 -9.83 -33.51
N LYS A 155 25.28 -10.35 -33.65
CA LYS A 155 24.06 -9.57 -33.83
C LYS A 155 24.08 -8.66 -32.61
N LYS A 156 24.42 -7.38 -32.80
CA LYS A 156 24.25 -6.36 -31.76
C LYS A 156 22.78 -6.46 -31.43
N VAL A 157 22.46 -7.19 -30.36
CA VAL A 157 21.16 -7.13 -29.72
C VAL A 157 21.05 -5.66 -29.40
N GLN A 158 20.32 -4.94 -30.25
CA GLN A 158 19.92 -3.58 -29.93
C GLN A 158 19.17 -3.78 -28.63
N ALA A 159 19.78 -3.34 -27.53
CA ALA A 159 19.17 -3.41 -26.22
C ALA A 159 17.81 -2.76 -26.40
N GLU A 160 16.75 -3.57 -26.35
CA GLU A 160 15.40 -3.09 -26.56
C GLU A 160 15.22 -1.91 -25.63
N GLU A 161 14.88 -0.77 -26.22
CA GLU A 161 14.71 0.48 -25.50
C GLU A 161 13.47 0.32 -24.62
N VAL A 162 13.67 -0.22 -23.41
CA VAL A 162 12.59 -0.52 -22.47
C VAL A 162 11.94 0.80 -22.07
N LYS A 163 10.76 1.06 -22.63
CA LYS A 163 9.93 2.21 -22.27
C LYS A 163 9.46 2.04 -20.83
N VAL A 164 9.88 2.95 -19.96
CA VAL A 164 9.66 2.92 -18.51
C VAL A 164 8.18 2.81 -18.11
N LEU A 165 7.24 3.20 -18.98
CA LEU A 165 5.80 3.15 -18.69
C LEU A 165 5.02 2.03 -19.35
N SER A 166 5.53 1.40 -20.41
CA SER A 166 4.81 0.26 -20.99
C SER A 166 5.01 -1.01 -20.18
N THR A 167 6.11 -1.10 -19.41
CA THR A 167 6.39 -2.23 -18.52
C THR A 167 5.71 -2.04 -17.16
N GLU A 168 5.23 -3.15 -16.61
CA GLU A 168 4.67 -3.19 -15.27
C GLU A 168 5.72 -2.81 -14.22
N ILE A 169 5.29 -2.22 -13.09
CA ILE A 169 6.24 -1.75 -12.05
C ILE A 169 7.07 -2.92 -11.50
N ALA A 170 6.50 -4.13 -11.45
CA ALA A 170 7.17 -5.34 -10.97
C ALA A 170 8.35 -5.77 -11.85
N GLU A 171 8.32 -5.46 -13.16
CA GLU A 171 9.37 -5.82 -14.13
C GLU A 171 10.49 -4.76 -14.19
N LEU A 172 10.26 -3.58 -13.62
CA LEU A 172 11.21 -2.48 -13.66
C LEU A 172 12.37 -2.71 -12.70
N LYS A 173 13.59 -2.44 -13.15
CA LYS A 173 14.77 -2.42 -12.29
C LYS A 173 14.63 -1.32 -11.23
N PRO A 174 15.22 -1.46 -10.03
CA PRO A 174 15.13 -0.45 -8.97
C PRO A 174 15.50 0.97 -9.42
N LYS A 175 16.49 1.11 -10.30
CA LYS A 175 16.89 2.39 -10.90
C LYS A 175 15.78 3.01 -11.77
N GLN A 176 15.08 2.21 -12.57
CA GLN A 176 13.96 2.68 -13.40
C GLN A 176 12.76 3.08 -12.54
N ILE A 177 12.50 2.35 -11.44
CA ILE A 177 11.46 2.70 -10.47
C ILE A 177 11.77 4.06 -9.83
N ALA A 178 13.02 4.29 -9.42
CA ALA A 178 13.45 5.58 -8.87
C ALA A 178 13.27 6.72 -9.88
N THR A 179 13.73 6.55 -11.13
CA THR A 179 13.55 7.53 -12.20
C THR A 179 12.06 7.81 -12.48
N ARG A 180 11.22 6.76 -12.55
CA ARG A 180 9.77 6.88 -12.73
C ARG A 180 9.13 7.70 -11.61
N LYS A 181 9.54 7.50 -10.36
CA LYS A 181 9.05 8.26 -9.20
C LYS A 181 9.48 9.73 -9.26
N GLU A 182 10.73 9.99 -9.61
CA GLU A 182 11.28 11.35 -9.73
C GLU A 182 10.59 12.14 -10.85
N LEU A 183 10.46 11.57 -12.05
CA LEU A 183 9.75 12.19 -13.17
C LEU A 183 8.27 12.45 -12.84
N LYS A 184 7.59 11.52 -12.17
CA LYS A 184 6.21 11.75 -11.68
C LYS A 184 6.14 12.94 -10.72
N SER A 185 7.13 13.08 -9.82
CA SER A 185 7.21 14.21 -8.89
C SER A 185 7.41 15.53 -9.62
N LEU A 186 8.32 15.58 -10.59
CA LEU A 186 8.57 16.78 -11.41
C LEU A 186 7.35 17.21 -12.21
N VAL A 187 6.68 16.25 -12.87
CA VAL A 187 5.42 16.51 -13.60
C VAL A 187 4.35 17.05 -12.66
N ARG A 188 4.24 16.51 -11.43
CA ARG A 188 3.30 17.01 -10.43
C ARG A 188 3.62 18.45 -10.02
N VAL A 189 4.88 18.79 -9.76
CA VAL A 189 5.29 20.16 -9.40
C VAL A 189 4.98 21.13 -10.54
N ALA A 190 5.37 20.79 -11.77
CA ALA A 190 5.10 21.63 -12.94
C ALA A 190 3.59 21.78 -13.24
N LEU A 191 2.76 20.77 -12.91
CA LEU A 191 1.30 20.91 -12.95
C LEU A 191 0.80 21.92 -11.91
N ILE A 192 1.29 21.84 -10.66
CA ILE A 192 0.92 22.79 -9.60
C ILE A 192 1.30 24.21 -10.02
N GLU A 193 2.49 24.42 -10.57
CA GLU A 193 2.96 25.73 -11.06
C GLU A 193 2.14 26.23 -12.25
N ALA A 194 1.75 25.35 -13.18
CA ALA A 194 0.99 25.74 -14.36
C ALA A 194 -0.48 26.06 -14.07
N THR A 195 -1.08 25.42 -13.06
CA THR A 195 -2.52 25.52 -12.79
C THR A 195 -2.87 26.20 -11.48
N GLY A 196 -1.91 26.36 -10.56
CA GLY A 196 -2.12 26.93 -9.22
C GLY A 196 -2.77 25.97 -8.21
N TYR A 197 -3.10 24.73 -8.62
CA TYR A 197 -3.76 23.75 -7.77
C TYR A 197 -2.72 22.97 -6.97
N GLN A 198 -2.55 23.30 -5.68
CA GLN A 198 -1.77 22.46 -4.76
C GLN A 198 -2.53 21.16 -4.41
N ARG A 199 -3.83 21.29 -4.19
CA ARG A 199 -4.80 20.22 -4.05
C ARG A 199 -6.07 20.60 -4.82
N PRO A 200 -6.73 19.65 -5.49
CA PRO A 200 -7.97 19.93 -6.24
C PRO A 200 -9.15 20.36 -5.36
N GLU A 201 -9.04 20.16 -4.04
CA GLU A 201 -10.05 20.53 -3.04
C GLU A 201 -10.00 22.02 -2.67
N THR A 202 -8.86 22.67 -2.93
CA THR A 202 -8.64 24.08 -2.62
C THR A 202 -8.74 24.84 -3.93
N GLU A 203 -9.77 25.69 -4.06
CA GLU A 203 -9.77 26.66 -5.16
C GLU A 203 -8.45 27.45 -5.13
N PRO A 204 -7.85 27.72 -6.30
CA PRO A 204 -6.63 28.51 -6.33
C PRO A 204 -6.93 29.85 -5.65
N PRO A 205 -6.04 30.35 -4.77
CA PRO A 205 -6.33 31.55 -4.02
C PRO A 205 -6.64 32.69 -4.99
N ALA A 206 -7.76 33.38 -4.77
CA ALA A 206 -8.29 34.42 -5.67
C ALA A 206 -7.28 35.55 -5.98
N ASN A 207 -6.23 35.66 -5.17
CA ASN A 207 -5.19 36.68 -5.25
C ASN A 207 -4.00 36.27 -6.13
N THR A 208 -4.02 35.08 -6.74
CA THR A 208 -2.94 34.61 -7.61
C THR A 208 -3.08 35.25 -9.00
N SER A 209 -2.79 36.54 -9.07
CA SER A 209 -2.78 37.37 -10.30
C SER A 209 -1.59 37.05 -11.22
N SER A 210 -1.13 35.81 -11.25
CA SER A 210 -0.18 35.41 -12.29
C SER A 210 -0.99 35.13 -13.56
N ALA A 211 -0.88 36.04 -14.53
CA ALA A 211 -1.49 35.98 -15.86
C ALA A 211 -1.16 34.71 -16.69
N GLN A 212 -0.48 33.74 -16.09
CA GLN A 212 0.00 32.50 -16.72
C GLN A 212 -0.69 31.23 -16.21
N LEU A 213 -1.50 31.32 -15.15
CA LEU A 213 -2.23 30.16 -14.62
C LEU A 213 -3.42 29.82 -15.51
N VAL A 214 -3.49 28.57 -15.95
CA VAL A 214 -4.64 28.05 -16.70
C VAL A 214 -5.25 26.94 -15.84
N PRO A 215 -6.42 27.16 -15.22
CA PRO A 215 -7.04 26.14 -14.38
C PRO A 215 -7.51 24.95 -15.22
N PHE A 216 -7.49 23.77 -14.61
CA PHE A 216 -8.11 22.59 -15.20
C PHE A 216 -9.64 22.71 -15.21
N ASN A 217 -10.27 22.21 -16.26
CA ASN A 217 -11.69 21.93 -16.24
C ASN A 217 -11.92 20.49 -15.76
N PHE A 218 -12.28 20.32 -14.48
CA PHE A 218 -12.51 19.00 -13.87
C PHE A 218 -13.86 18.38 -14.27
N GLU A 219 -14.78 19.14 -14.85
CA GLU A 219 -16.03 18.58 -15.40
C GLU A 219 -15.71 17.77 -16.67
N GLU A 220 -14.81 18.30 -17.50
CA GLU A 220 -14.39 17.67 -18.75
C GLU A 220 -13.32 16.58 -18.58
N ASN A 221 -13.17 15.74 -19.60
CA ASN A 221 -12.19 14.65 -19.60
C ASN A 221 -10.79 15.14 -19.99
N VAL A 222 -9.81 14.24 -19.86
CA VAL A 222 -8.41 14.46 -20.28
C VAL A 222 -8.28 14.88 -21.75
N THR A 223 -9.21 14.43 -22.59
CA THR A 223 -9.26 14.70 -24.04
C THR A 223 -9.76 16.10 -24.40
N SER A 224 -10.26 16.87 -23.42
CA SER A 224 -10.64 18.27 -23.64
C SER A 224 -9.48 19.06 -24.23
N PRO A 225 -9.72 19.94 -25.22
CA PRO A 225 -8.69 20.84 -25.76
C PRO A 225 -7.99 21.65 -24.66
N THR A 226 -8.72 22.12 -23.65
CA THR A 226 -8.17 22.90 -22.54
C THR A 226 -7.24 22.05 -21.67
N ASN A 227 -7.74 20.90 -21.18
CA ASN A 227 -6.98 20.01 -20.31
C ASN A 227 -5.76 19.41 -21.03
N SER A 228 -5.93 18.99 -22.27
CA SER A 228 -4.85 18.44 -23.10
C SER A 228 -3.76 19.48 -23.39
N ARG A 229 -4.12 20.76 -23.60
CA ARG A 229 -3.15 21.85 -23.77
C ARG A 229 -2.28 22.02 -22.53
N ILE A 230 -2.88 22.03 -21.33
CA ILE A 230 -2.15 22.13 -20.06
C ILE A 230 -1.21 20.92 -19.89
N ILE A 231 -1.73 19.70 -20.04
CA ILE A 231 -0.98 18.45 -19.92
C ILE A 231 0.23 18.43 -20.87
N ASN A 232 0.01 18.79 -22.14
CA ASN A 232 1.07 18.82 -23.15
C ASN A 232 2.10 19.93 -22.89
N LYS A 233 1.66 21.09 -22.36
CA LYS A 233 2.54 22.20 -21.97
C LYS A 233 3.47 21.75 -20.84
N VAL A 234 2.92 21.14 -19.79
CA VAL A 234 3.71 20.64 -18.65
C VAL A 234 4.67 19.54 -19.07
N ALA A 235 4.20 18.54 -19.83
CA ALA A 235 5.08 17.48 -20.33
C ALA A 235 6.23 18.05 -21.20
N LYS A 236 5.96 19.08 -22.01
CA LYS A 236 6.99 19.76 -22.80
C LYS A 236 7.99 20.52 -21.92
N LEU A 237 7.51 21.22 -20.89
CA LEU A 237 8.34 21.96 -19.94
C LEU A 237 9.30 21.03 -19.22
N VAL A 238 8.78 19.98 -18.56
CA VAL A 238 9.62 18.99 -17.85
C VAL A 238 10.58 18.28 -18.79
N ASN A 239 10.13 17.92 -20.01
CA ASN A 239 11.01 17.31 -21.00
C ASN A 239 12.18 18.21 -21.37
N ASN A 240 11.94 19.52 -21.51
CA ASN A 240 12.99 20.47 -21.87
C ASN A 240 13.97 20.70 -20.72
N GLU A 241 13.46 20.88 -19.50
CA GLU A 241 14.29 21.07 -18.31
C GLU A 241 15.19 19.87 -18.02
N GLN A 242 14.67 18.65 -18.16
CA GLN A 242 15.45 17.44 -17.87
C GLN A 242 16.36 17.00 -19.03
N ARG A 243 16.21 17.61 -20.22
CA ARG A 243 17.16 17.42 -21.33
C ARG A 243 18.31 18.42 -21.32
N ASP A 244 18.12 19.54 -20.64
CA ASP A 244 19.17 20.53 -20.43
C ASP A 244 20.08 20.05 -19.29
N LEU A 245 21.37 19.87 -19.58
CA LEU A 245 22.36 19.38 -18.62
C LEU A 245 22.53 20.32 -17.43
N GLU A 246 22.26 21.62 -17.60
CA GLU A 246 22.41 22.63 -16.54
C GLU A 246 21.16 22.75 -15.66
N LEU A 247 20.00 22.37 -16.18
CA LEU A 247 18.71 22.47 -15.47
C LEU A 247 18.22 21.13 -14.93
N SER A 248 18.74 20.02 -15.45
CA SER A 248 18.32 18.67 -15.06
C SER A 248 18.54 18.43 -13.58
N SER A 249 17.43 18.36 -12.84
CA SER A 249 17.41 17.92 -11.44
C SER A 249 17.50 16.40 -11.31
N LEU A 250 17.30 15.64 -12.41
CA LEU A 250 17.38 14.19 -12.40
C LEU A 250 18.76 13.76 -11.90
N THR A 251 18.80 12.92 -10.87
CA THR A 251 20.07 12.43 -10.34
C THR A 251 20.88 11.76 -11.46
N TYR A 252 22.15 12.13 -11.62
CA TYR A 252 23.04 11.64 -12.71
C TYR A 252 23.06 10.11 -12.85
N ALA A 253 22.80 9.38 -11.74
CA ALA A 253 22.63 7.94 -11.69
C ALA A 253 21.50 7.38 -12.60
N HIS A 254 20.59 8.23 -13.06
CA HIS A 254 19.41 7.88 -13.86
C HIS A 254 19.57 8.17 -15.36
N THR A 255 20.70 8.71 -15.80
CA THR A 255 20.97 9.08 -17.22
C THR A 255 20.89 7.92 -18.22
N LYS A 256 21.02 6.67 -17.75
CA LYS A 256 20.90 5.46 -18.58
C LYS A 256 19.46 4.99 -18.79
N VAL A 257 18.48 5.62 -18.14
CA VAL A 257 17.08 5.25 -18.25
C VAL A 257 16.44 6.08 -19.36
N HIS A 258 15.99 5.42 -20.42
CA HIS A 258 15.32 6.06 -21.54
C HIS A 258 13.86 6.39 -21.19
N TRP A 259 13.46 7.64 -21.42
CA TRP A 259 12.09 8.10 -21.25
C TRP A 259 11.76 9.12 -22.35
N THR A 260 10.47 9.25 -22.63
CA THR A 260 9.95 10.06 -23.72
C THR A 260 9.01 11.14 -23.22
N LYS A 261 8.74 12.14 -24.05
CA LYS A 261 7.68 13.12 -23.78
C LYS A 261 6.31 12.44 -23.62
N CYS A 262 6.05 11.33 -24.31
CA CYS A 262 4.81 10.57 -24.16
C CYS A 262 4.67 10.04 -22.72
N ASP A 263 5.76 9.58 -22.11
CA ASP A 263 5.74 9.11 -20.73
C ASP A 263 5.35 10.22 -19.74
N LEU A 264 5.96 11.41 -19.90
CA LEU A 264 5.62 12.60 -19.11
C LEU A 264 4.18 13.05 -19.33
N THR A 265 3.70 12.92 -20.56
CA THR A 265 2.30 13.21 -20.90
C THR A 265 1.37 12.28 -20.13
N ASP A 266 1.65 10.98 -20.11
CA ASP A 266 0.82 10.00 -19.41
C ASP A 266 0.87 10.17 -17.88
N PHE A 267 2.02 10.55 -17.31
CA PHE A 267 2.09 10.97 -15.90
C PHE A 267 1.17 12.16 -15.60
N ALA A 268 1.18 13.18 -16.46
CA ALA A 268 0.32 14.34 -16.28
C ALA A 268 -1.17 13.97 -16.43
N LYS A 269 -1.52 13.06 -17.35
CA LYS A 269 -2.89 12.52 -17.46
C LYS A 269 -3.32 11.77 -16.21
N ASP A 270 -2.46 10.90 -15.68
CA ASP A 270 -2.74 10.14 -14.46
C ASP A 270 -2.96 11.08 -13.28
N GLN A 271 -2.10 12.09 -13.13
CA GLN A 271 -2.24 13.08 -12.08
C GLN A 271 -3.53 13.88 -12.21
N PHE A 272 -3.90 14.30 -13.43
CA PHE A 272 -5.20 14.94 -13.69
C PHE A 272 -6.37 14.03 -13.32
N ARG A 273 -6.34 12.74 -13.66
CA ARG A 273 -7.41 11.79 -13.30
C ARG A 273 -7.55 11.66 -11.78
N THR A 274 -6.43 11.60 -11.06
CA THR A 274 -6.42 11.62 -9.59
C THR A 274 -7.02 12.91 -9.06
N TRP A 275 -6.63 14.07 -9.60
CA TRP A 275 -7.17 15.35 -9.17
C TRP A 275 -8.66 15.51 -9.45
N LYS A 276 -9.11 15.09 -10.64
CA LYS A 276 -10.53 15.04 -11.01
C LYS A 276 -11.32 14.14 -10.07
N ALA A 277 -10.80 12.97 -9.70
CA ALA A 277 -11.47 12.06 -8.77
C ALA A 277 -11.64 12.67 -7.37
N LEU A 278 -10.62 13.40 -6.89
CA LEU A 278 -10.67 14.12 -5.62
C LEU A 278 -11.66 15.29 -5.67
N PHE A 279 -11.61 16.12 -6.72
CA PHE A 279 -12.59 17.19 -6.95
C PHE A 279 -14.02 16.65 -6.98
N GLN A 280 -14.25 15.55 -7.68
CA GLN A 280 -15.56 14.92 -7.70
C GLN A 280 -16.00 14.36 -6.34
N ALA A 281 -15.05 13.94 -5.49
CA ALA A 281 -15.35 13.51 -4.13
C ALA A 281 -15.69 14.69 -3.22
N THR A 282 -15.11 15.88 -3.42
CA THR A 282 -15.49 17.08 -2.66
C THR A 282 -16.82 17.67 -3.12
N THR A 283 -17.12 17.62 -4.41
CA THR A 283 -18.38 18.18 -4.95
C THR A 283 -19.58 17.25 -4.74
N SER A 284 -19.39 15.93 -4.63
CA SER A 284 -20.47 14.95 -4.54
C SER A 284 -20.32 14.04 -3.32
N GLU A 285 -21.22 14.19 -2.35
CA GLU A 285 -21.25 13.39 -1.12
C GLU A 285 -21.28 11.87 -1.41
N GLN A 286 -22.06 11.44 -2.41
CA GLN A 286 -22.12 10.03 -2.80
C GLN A 286 -20.74 9.50 -3.27
N LYS A 287 -19.99 10.31 -4.01
CA LYS A 287 -18.62 9.97 -4.44
C LYS A 287 -17.63 10.02 -3.28
N ALA A 288 -17.80 10.97 -2.35
CA ALA A 288 -17.05 11.03 -1.10
C ALA A 288 -17.20 9.73 -0.30
N LYS A 289 -18.46 9.31 -0.05
CA LYS A 289 -18.79 8.06 0.65
C LYS A 289 -18.20 6.84 -0.07
N ALA A 290 -18.32 6.76 -1.40
CA ALA A 290 -17.75 5.68 -2.19
C ALA A 290 -16.21 5.64 -2.12
N ALA A 291 -15.54 6.80 -2.18
CA ALA A 291 -14.09 6.91 -2.07
C ALA A 291 -13.59 6.52 -0.66
N ALA A 292 -14.29 6.96 0.39
CA ALA A 292 -14.02 6.57 1.77
C ALA A 292 -14.13 5.05 1.95
N ARG A 293 -15.21 4.43 1.43
CA ARG A 293 -15.38 2.98 1.46
C ARG A 293 -14.25 2.24 0.73
N ARG A 294 -13.87 2.69 -0.47
CA ARG A 294 -12.73 2.10 -1.21
C ARG A 294 -11.41 2.23 -0.44
N LYS A 295 -11.14 3.40 0.16
CA LYS A 295 -9.93 3.61 0.97
C LYS A 295 -9.88 2.67 2.18
N ARG A 296 -11.02 2.46 2.85
CA ARG A 296 -11.14 1.50 3.97
C ARG A 296 -10.93 0.07 3.50
N LYS A 297 -11.57 -0.34 2.40
CA LYS A 297 -11.39 -1.67 1.80
C LYS A 297 -9.92 -1.91 1.45
N ASN A 298 -9.28 -1.00 0.69
CA ASN A 298 -7.87 -1.14 0.32
C ASN A 298 -6.95 -1.23 1.55
N LYS A 299 -7.23 -0.50 2.64
CA LYS A 299 -6.48 -0.64 3.89
C LYS A 299 -6.63 -2.03 4.51
N ARG A 300 -7.85 -2.60 4.50
CA ARG A 300 -8.09 -3.96 4.99
C ARG A 300 -7.36 -4.99 4.12
N ASP A 301 -7.46 -4.87 2.80
CA ASP A 301 -6.78 -5.74 1.84
C ASP A 301 -5.26 -5.72 2.07
N VAL A 302 -4.63 -4.55 2.15
CA VAL A 302 -3.19 -4.41 2.45
C VAL A 302 -2.82 -5.04 3.80
N ARG A 303 -3.67 -4.90 4.83
CA ARG A 303 -3.43 -5.54 6.14
C ARG A 303 -3.52 -7.07 6.04
N ARG A 304 -4.44 -7.61 5.24
CA ARG A 304 -4.56 -9.06 4.99
C ARG A 304 -3.33 -9.60 4.25
N THR A 305 -2.88 -8.91 3.20
CA THR A 305 -1.63 -9.23 2.49
C THR A 305 -0.44 -9.28 3.45
N HIS A 306 -0.23 -8.23 4.25
CA HIS A 306 0.86 -8.21 5.23
C HIS A 306 0.74 -9.30 6.31
N LEU A 307 -0.48 -9.65 6.71
CA LEU A 307 -0.70 -10.71 7.68
C LEU A 307 -0.35 -12.09 7.09
N ALA A 308 -0.71 -12.33 5.83
CA ALA A 308 -0.31 -13.54 5.10
C ALA A 308 1.21 -13.61 4.94
N GLU A 309 1.87 -12.53 4.49
CA GLU A 309 3.34 -12.46 4.37
C GLU A 309 4.04 -12.74 5.71
N ASP A 310 3.53 -12.17 6.82
CA ASP A 310 4.08 -12.38 8.15
C ASP A 310 3.98 -13.83 8.62
N ARG A 311 2.86 -14.49 8.30
CA ARG A 311 2.60 -15.90 8.64
C ARG A 311 3.38 -16.84 7.75
N GLN A 312 3.52 -16.52 6.46
CA GLN A 312 4.37 -17.25 5.53
C GLN A 312 5.83 -17.27 6.03
N ALA A 313 6.31 -16.14 6.56
CA ALA A 313 7.65 -16.08 7.15
C ALA A 313 7.81 -16.92 8.44
N ALA A 314 6.71 -17.28 9.12
CA ALA A 314 6.71 -18.15 10.30
C ALA A 314 6.48 -19.64 9.96
N ALA A 315 6.02 -19.95 8.75
CA ALA A 315 5.67 -21.30 8.32
C ALA A 315 6.84 -22.29 8.42
N VAL A 316 8.07 -21.84 8.10
CA VAL A 316 9.29 -22.68 8.19
C VAL A 316 9.50 -23.18 9.62
N GLN A 317 9.46 -22.29 10.62
CA GLN A 317 9.64 -22.67 12.02
C GLN A 317 8.47 -23.51 12.55
N TYR A 318 7.25 -23.25 12.07
CA TYR A 318 6.11 -24.08 12.42
C TYR A 318 6.30 -25.52 11.90
N LYS A 319 6.76 -25.68 10.66
CA LYS A 319 7.08 -26.99 10.08
C LYS A 319 8.17 -27.72 10.88
N GLU A 320 9.21 -27.01 11.31
CA GLU A 320 10.25 -27.57 12.19
C GLU A 320 9.70 -28.04 13.55
N LEU A 321 8.77 -27.28 14.15
CA LEU A 321 8.21 -27.58 15.47
C LEU A 321 7.17 -28.70 15.46
N HIS A 322 6.35 -28.77 14.41
CA HIS A 322 5.18 -29.65 14.35
C HIS A 322 5.27 -30.76 13.30
N GLY A 323 6.29 -30.74 12.44
CA GLY A 323 6.44 -31.68 11.33
C GLY A 323 5.38 -31.53 10.22
N LYS A 324 4.61 -30.44 10.23
CA LYS A 324 3.52 -30.18 9.27
C LYS A 324 3.70 -28.82 8.63
N ASP A 325 3.57 -28.73 7.32
CA ASP A 325 3.65 -27.47 6.59
C ASP A 325 2.31 -26.72 6.64
N PRO A 326 2.23 -25.52 7.23
CA PRO A 326 1.00 -24.75 7.27
C PRO A 326 0.80 -23.87 6.03
N THR A 327 1.78 -23.81 5.11
CA THR A 327 1.76 -22.96 3.91
C THR A 327 0.46 -23.10 3.09
N PRO A 328 -0.11 -24.31 2.90
CA PRO A 328 -1.36 -24.45 2.17
C PRO A 328 -2.54 -23.69 2.78
N TYR A 329 -2.50 -23.35 4.07
CA TYR A 329 -3.57 -22.63 4.78
C TYR A 329 -3.33 -21.11 4.86
N ILE A 330 -2.29 -20.59 4.19
CA ILE A 330 -1.90 -19.18 4.22
C ILE A 330 -2.24 -18.52 2.88
N ASP A 331 -3.44 -17.94 2.80
CA ASP A 331 -3.87 -17.10 1.67
C ASP A 331 -4.50 -15.79 2.16
N GLU A 332 -4.26 -14.70 1.44
CA GLU A 332 -4.77 -13.36 1.74
C GLU A 332 -6.30 -13.32 1.86
N ALA A 333 -7.01 -14.11 1.05
CA ALA A 333 -8.46 -14.20 1.06
C ALA A 333 -8.99 -14.82 2.36
N TRP A 334 -8.23 -15.74 2.95
CA TRP A 334 -8.63 -16.43 4.17
C TRP A 334 -8.17 -15.73 5.45
N MET A 335 -7.30 -14.71 5.37
CA MET A 335 -6.81 -13.98 6.54
C MET A 335 -7.93 -13.19 7.25
N SER A 336 -7.81 -13.05 8.58
CA SER A 336 -8.74 -12.25 9.39
C SER A 336 -8.61 -10.76 9.05
N ASP A 337 -9.74 -10.04 9.07
CA ASP A 337 -9.73 -8.59 8.84
C ASP A 337 -9.25 -7.85 10.10
N GLN A 338 -8.48 -6.78 9.89
CA GLN A 338 -8.02 -5.90 10.97
C GLN A 338 -8.64 -4.52 10.77
N VAL A 339 -9.52 -4.12 11.68
CA VAL A 339 -10.34 -2.92 11.56
C VAL A 339 -10.03 -1.96 12.70
N SER A 340 -9.93 -0.67 12.40
CA SER A 340 -9.66 0.37 13.43
C SER A 340 -10.87 1.22 13.76
N ALA A 341 -11.97 1.08 13.00
CA ALA A 341 -13.20 1.85 13.17
C ALA A 341 -14.35 1.12 12.47
N ILE A 342 -15.53 1.14 13.11
CA ILE A 342 -16.77 0.60 12.54
C ILE A 342 -17.31 1.46 11.39
N GLU A 343 -17.98 0.84 10.43
CA GLU A 343 -18.60 1.53 9.29
C GLU A 343 -20.03 1.96 9.60
N THR A 344 -20.17 2.96 10.47
CA THR A 344 -21.45 3.59 10.78
C THR A 344 -21.44 5.07 10.38
N GLU A 345 -22.60 5.60 9.98
CA GLU A 345 -22.80 7.05 9.78
C GLU A 345 -23.10 7.76 11.12
N ASP A 346 -23.43 6.98 12.15
CA ASP A 346 -23.77 7.44 13.50
C ASP A 346 -22.50 7.64 14.36
N GLU A 347 -22.12 8.90 14.58
CA GLU A 347 -20.92 9.29 15.32
C GLU A 347 -20.90 8.75 16.76
N GLU A 348 -22.07 8.65 17.42
CA GLU A 348 -22.17 8.14 18.79
C GLU A 348 -21.84 6.65 18.83
N LYS A 349 -22.37 5.87 17.87
CA LYS A 349 -22.03 4.45 17.73
C LYS A 349 -20.55 4.24 17.39
N ALA A 350 -19.97 5.11 16.55
CA ALA A 350 -18.55 5.04 16.23
C ALA A 350 -17.68 5.32 17.46
N ALA A 351 -18.04 6.34 18.25
CA ALA A 351 -17.34 6.69 19.48
C ALA A 351 -17.48 5.58 20.54
N ALA A 352 -18.68 5.05 20.75
CA ALA A 352 -18.92 3.95 21.69
C ALA A 352 -18.15 2.68 21.30
N TYR A 353 -18.11 2.34 20.01
CA TYR A 353 -17.30 1.24 19.50
C TYR A 353 -15.81 1.45 19.79
N LEU A 354 -15.28 2.65 19.53
CA LEU A 354 -13.87 2.97 19.80
C LEU A 354 -13.54 2.91 21.30
N GLN A 355 -14.43 3.40 22.17
CA GLN A 355 -14.28 3.28 23.62
C GLN A 355 -14.27 1.82 24.07
N ASN A 356 -15.16 0.98 23.53
CA ASN A 356 -15.16 -0.45 23.82
C ASN A 356 -13.86 -1.11 23.36
N LEU A 357 -13.37 -0.74 22.18
CA LEU A 357 -12.11 -1.26 21.64
C LEU A 357 -10.90 -0.86 22.50
N HIS A 358 -10.83 0.38 23.00
CA HIS A 358 -9.79 0.81 23.95
C HIS A 358 -9.88 0.08 25.29
N LYS A 359 -11.10 -0.09 25.81
CA LYS A 359 -11.35 -0.79 27.07
C LYS A 359 -10.87 -2.24 27.00
N GLU A 360 -11.27 -2.98 25.96
CA GLU A 360 -10.87 -4.38 25.75
C GLU A 360 -9.37 -4.51 25.42
N ALA A 361 -8.75 -3.47 24.84
CA ALA A 361 -7.30 -3.42 24.67
C ALA A 361 -6.52 -3.20 25.98
N GLY A 362 -7.21 -2.81 27.06
CA GLY A 362 -6.61 -2.39 28.32
C GLY A 362 -5.79 -1.11 28.18
N PHE A 363 -6.23 -0.17 27.35
CA PHE A 363 -5.56 1.13 27.17
C PHE A 363 -5.84 2.04 28.38
N SER A 364 -4.79 2.69 28.86
CA SER A 364 -4.91 3.77 29.84
C SER A 364 -5.38 5.07 29.18
N GLU A 365 -5.84 6.04 29.97
CA GLU A 365 -6.17 7.39 29.47
C GLU A 365 -4.97 8.04 28.77
N ARG A 366 -3.75 7.74 29.24
CA ARG A 366 -2.51 8.18 28.61
C ARG A 366 -2.32 7.57 27.22
N ASP A 367 -2.55 6.27 27.08
CA ASP A 367 -2.45 5.58 25.77
C ASP A 367 -3.46 6.14 24.76
N ILE A 368 -4.66 6.48 25.24
CA ILE A 368 -5.71 7.12 24.44
C ILE A 368 -5.28 8.53 24.04
N ALA A 369 -4.73 9.32 24.97
CA ALA A 369 -4.22 10.67 24.70
C ALA A 369 -3.01 10.68 23.75
N GLU A 370 -2.19 9.63 23.78
CA GLU A 370 -1.07 9.43 22.85
C GLU A 370 -1.51 8.93 21.46
N GLU A 371 -2.81 8.65 21.29
CA GLU A 371 -3.45 8.11 20.08
C GLU A 371 -2.81 6.79 19.62
N LEU A 372 -2.50 5.90 20.58
CA LEU A 372 -1.95 4.60 20.22
C LEU A 372 -2.94 3.81 19.35
N PRO A 373 -2.48 3.18 18.25
CA PRO A 373 -3.38 2.43 17.38
C PRO A 373 -3.84 1.14 18.06
N VAL A 374 -5.15 0.88 18.02
CA VAL A 374 -5.77 -0.39 18.35
C VAL A 374 -6.58 -0.90 17.16
N TRP A 375 -6.50 -2.19 16.88
CA TRP A 375 -7.29 -2.85 15.83
C TRP A 375 -8.15 -3.98 16.41
N GLU A 376 -9.42 -4.02 16.01
CA GLU A 376 -10.26 -5.19 16.13
C GLU A 376 -9.82 -6.24 15.10
N VAL A 377 -9.75 -7.49 15.53
CA VAL A 377 -9.57 -8.67 14.68
C VAL A 377 -10.94 -9.30 14.44
N ILE A 378 -11.39 -9.28 13.20
CA ILE A 378 -12.63 -9.92 12.76
C ILE A 378 -12.27 -11.28 12.15
N LYS A 379 -12.71 -12.35 12.81
CA LYS A 379 -12.46 -13.73 12.38
C LYS A 379 -13.35 -14.07 11.18
N LYS A 380 -12.88 -14.97 10.31
CA LYS A 380 -13.70 -15.51 9.22
C LYS A 380 -14.59 -16.62 9.79
N GLY A 381 -15.90 -16.52 9.59
CA GLY A 381 -16.88 -17.45 10.16
C GLY A 381 -16.77 -18.85 9.60
N PHE A 382 -16.39 -18.97 8.32
CA PHE A 382 -16.16 -20.27 7.70
C PHE A 382 -14.94 -21.01 8.26
N ARG A 383 -14.05 -20.36 9.03
CA ARG A 383 -12.77 -20.97 9.40
C ARG A 383 -12.92 -21.84 10.64
N SER A 384 -12.59 -23.13 10.51
CA SER A 384 -12.60 -24.10 11.60
C SER A 384 -11.68 -23.71 12.76
N GLU A 385 -12.00 -24.20 13.97
CA GLU A 385 -11.22 -23.97 15.18
C GLU A 385 -9.77 -24.45 15.02
N HIS A 386 -9.59 -25.62 14.39
CA HIS A 386 -8.27 -26.19 14.12
C HIS A 386 -7.36 -25.23 13.33
N ILE A 387 -7.88 -24.60 12.27
CA ILE A 387 -7.09 -23.64 11.48
C ILE A 387 -6.85 -22.34 12.25
N ASN A 388 -7.80 -21.92 13.10
CA ASN A 388 -7.59 -20.78 13.99
C ASN A 388 -6.42 -21.04 14.97
N ASP A 389 -6.26 -22.27 15.45
CA ASP A 389 -5.13 -22.65 16.31
C ASP A 389 -3.79 -22.58 15.56
N ILE A 390 -3.73 -23.15 14.34
CA ILE A 390 -2.53 -23.05 13.48
C ILE A 390 -2.14 -21.58 13.28
N ILE A 391 -3.11 -20.75 12.91
CA ILE A 391 -2.91 -19.32 12.68
C ILE A 391 -2.42 -18.59 13.94
N THR A 392 -2.99 -18.92 15.10
CA THR A 392 -2.61 -18.32 16.38
C THR A 392 -1.18 -18.69 16.75
N GLU A 393 -0.78 -19.93 16.49
CA GLU A 393 0.59 -20.39 16.74
C GLU A 393 1.60 -19.73 15.79
N LEU A 394 1.27 -19.57 14.50
CA LEU A 394 2.08 -18.79 13.56
C LEU A 394 2.28 -17.35 14.03
N ASP A 395 1.23 -16.70 14.54
CA ASP A 395 1.32 -15.34 15.09
C ASP A 395 2.23 -15.30 16.34
N ARG A 396 2.24 -16.34 17.18
CA ARG A 396 3.13 -16.46 18.35
C ARG A 396 4.59 -16.63 17.93
N ILE A 397 4.89 -17.54 17.01
CA ILE A 397 6.23 -17.75 16.44
C ILE A 397 6.76 -16.43 15.89
N ARG A 398 5.96 -15.75 15.07
CA ARG A 398 6.33 -14.45 14.49
C ARG A 398 6.56 -13.37 15.54
N ALA A 399 5.78 -13.36 16.62
CA ALA A 399 5.96 -12.43 17.73
C ALA A 399 7.29 -12.66 18.48
N ILE A 400 7.71 -13.92 18.64
CA ILE A 400 9.01 -14.29 19.24
C ILE A 400 10.15 -13.78 18.36
N ASP A 401 10.12 -14.03 17.06
CA ASP A 401 11.16 -13.58 16.12
C ASP A 401 11.32 -12.06 16.09
N ARG A 402 10.18 -11.35 16.11
CA ARG A 402 10.20 -9.88 16.18
C ARG A 402 10.86 -9.38 17.46
N ARG A 403 10.65 -10.05 18.60
CA ARG A 403 11.33 -9.71 19.87
C ARG A 403 12.84 -9.90 19.74
N LYS A 404 13.28 -11.02 19.14
CA LYS A 404 14.71 -11.31 18.92
C LYS A 404 15.38 -10.28 18.02
N SER A 405 14.67 -9.78 17.00
CA SER A 405 15.22 -8.84 16.02
C SER A 405 15.57 -7.44 16.55
N LYS A 406 15.22 -7.10 17.80
CA LYS A 406 15.40 -5.77 18.45
C LYS A 406 14.89 -4.56 17.66
N LYS A 407 14.17 -4.76 16.54
CA LYS A 407 13.59 -3.67 15.76
C LYS A 407 12.46 -3.03 16.57
N LYS A 408 12.57 -1.71 16.81
CA LYS A 408 11.53 -0.88 17.44
C LYS A 408 10.32 -0.78 16.50
N ASN A 409 9.53 -1.85 16.41
CA ASN A 409 8.27 -1.82 15.69
C ASN A 409 7.17 -1.39 16.66
N VAL A 410 6.45 -0.32 16.29
CA VAL A 410 5.23 0.08 17.00
C VAL A 410 4.27 -1.10 16.94
N ARG A 411 4.05 -1.75 18.10
CA ARG A 411 3.11 -2.85 18.21
C ARG A 411 1.72 -2.28 18.30
N VAL A 412 0.96 -2.45 17.22
CA VAL A 412 -0.47 -2.22 17.25
C VAL A 412 -1.12 -3.30 18.10
N ARG A 413 -1.90 -2.91 19.11
CA ARG A 413 -2.66 -3.89 19.90
C ARG A 413 -3.83 -4.41 19.07
N ARG A 414 -4.06 -5.72 19.18
CA ARG A 414 -5.10 -6.47 18.47
C ARG A 414 -6.06 -7.03 19.50
N VAL A 415 -7.35 -6.81 19.29
CA VAL A 415 -8.43 -7.20 20.21
C VAL A 415 -9.51 -7.92 19.45
N GLU A 416 -10.14 -8.91 20.06
CA GLU A 416 -11.31 -9.60 19.48
C GLU A 416 -12.56 -9.15 20.24
N LEU A 417 -13.48 -8.44 19.57
CA LEU A 417 -14.77 -8.05 20.17
C LEU A 417 -15.90 -9.07 19.87
N GLY A 418 -15.54 -10.25 19.35
CA GLY A 418 -16.48 -11.29 18.96
C GLY A 418 -17.15 -11.09 17.61
N GLN A 419 -16.77 -10.09 16.81
CA GLN A 419 -17.27 -9.96 15.45
C GLN A 419 -16.72 -11.07 14.55
N VAL A 420 -17.62 -11.67 13.76
CA VAL A 420 -17.32 -12.73 12.81
C VAL A 420 -17.81 -12.31 11.43
N ASP A 421 -16.95 -12.45 10.43
CA ASP A 421 -17.27 -12.22 9.03
C ASP A 421 -17.80 -13.51 8.40
N ASN A 422 -19.11 -13.55 8.18
CA ASN A 422 -19.81 -14.67 7.55
C ASN A 422 -19.87 -14.56 6.02
N SER A 423 -19.02 -13.72 5.40
CA SER A 423 -18.91 -13.70 3.95
C SER A 423 -18.37 -15.02 3.42
N ILE A 424 -18.94 -15.47 2.31
CA ILE A 424 -18.52 -16.68 1.62
C ILE A 424 -17.13 -16.42 1.02
N PRO A 425 -16.17 -17.35 1.16
CA PRO A 425 -14.86 -17.24 0.53
C PRO A 425 -14.97 -16.97 -0.96
N SER A 426 -14.24 -15.97 -1.47
CA SER A 426 -14.16 -15.71 -2.92
C SER A 426 -13.17 -16.63 -3.65
N VAL A 427 -12.37 -17.37 -2.89
CA VAL A 427 -11.37 -18.33 -3.36
C VAL A 427 -11.78 -19.69 -2.78
N GLN A 428 -11.44 -20.76 -3.49
CA GLN A 428 -11.69 -22.13 -3.03
C GLN A 428 -11.07 -22.34 -1.64
N VAL A 429 -11.69 -23.18 -0.82
CA VAL A 429 -11.22 -23.48 0.55
C VAL A 429 -11.07 -24.98 0.70
N TYR A 430 -10.09 -25.42 1.51
CA TYR A 430 -9.96 -26.83 1.85
C TYR A 430 -11.08 -27.27 2.78
N GLN A 431 -11.47 -28.54 2.71
CA GLN A 431 -12.53 -29.09 3.55
C GLN A 431 -12.23 -28.93 5.05
N SER A 432 -11.01 -29.24 5.49
CA SER A 432 -10.56 -29.02 6.88
C SER A 432 -10.59 -27.57 7.35
N MET A 433 -10.58 -26.60 6.43
CA MET A 433 -10.72 -25.19 6.79
C MET A 433 -12.14 -24.79 7.12
N VAL A 434 -13.14 -25.53 6.67
CA VAL A 434 -14.54 -25.14 6.79
C VAL A 434 -15.09 -25.58 8.15
N ASP A 435 -15.64 -24.63 8.92
CA ASP A 435 -16.50 -24.96 10.06
C ASP A 435 -17.84 -25.49 9.54
N PHE A 436 -18.12 -26.76 9.84
CA PHE A 436 -19.34 -27.43 9.42
C PHE A 436 -20.61 -26.75 9.96
N GLN A 437 -20.57 -26.19 11.18
CA GLN A 437 -21.75 -25.50 11.74
C GLN A 437 -22.06 -24.22 10.99
N TRP A 438 -21.02 -23.46 10.63
CA TRP A 438 -21.14 -22.30 9.77
C TRP A 438 -21.67 -22.69 8.39
N PHE A 439 -21.14 -23.76 7.80
CA PHE A 439 -21.52 -24.24 6.48
C PHE A 439 -22.99 -24.66 6.41
N GLU A 440 -23.46 -25.49 7.35
CA GLU A 440 -24.85 -25.94 7.40
C GLU A 440 -25.80 -24.74 7.47
N LYS A 441 -25.52 -23.79 8.36
CA LYS A 441 -26.33 -22.58 8.52
C LYS A 441 -26.39 -21.73 7.25
N GLU A 442 -25.26 -21.48 6.61
CA GLU A 442 -25.18 -20.61 5.44
C GLU A 442 -25.73 -21.28 4.18
N VAL A 443 -25.57 -22.59 4.03
CA VAL A 443 -26.20 -23.36 2.94
C VAL A 443 -27.71 -23.36 3.10
N GLU A 444 -28.22 -23.59 4.31
CA GLU A 444 -29.66 -23.55 4.60
C GLU A 444 -30.25 -22.14 4.39
N GLU A 445 -29.58 -21.10 4.89
CA GLU A 445 -30.08 -19.72 4.83
C GLU A 445 -30.04 -19.14 3.41
N LYS A 446 -28.98 -19.44 2.64
CA LYS A 446 -28.76 -18.82 1.31
C LYS A 446 -29.10 -19.73 0.14
N GLY A 447 -29.43 -21.00 0.39
CA GLY A 447 -29.77 -21.97 -0.67
C GLY A 447 -28.61 -22.26 -1.62
N LEU A 448 -27.38 -22.30 -1.11
CA LEU A 448 -26.15 -22.40 -1.90
C LEU A 448 -25.73 -23.83 -2.22
N GLU A 449 -26.69 -24.73 -2.48
CA GLU A 449 -26.40 -26.10 -2.90
C GLU A 449 -25.54 -26.11 -4.18
N GLY A 450 -24.23 -26.30 -4.03
CA GLY A 450 -23.27 -26.46 -5.13
C GLY A 450 -22.35 -25.28 -5.46
N GLU A 451 -22.41 -24.14 -4.74
CA GLU A 451 -21.54 -22.98 -5.05
C GLU A 451 -20.23 -22.93 -4.25
N LEU A 452 -20.13 -23.65 -3.13
CA LEU A 452 -18.86 -23.72 -2.39
C LEU A 452 -17.89 -24.65 -3.12
N MET A 453 -16.88 -24.07 -3.76
CA MET A 453 -15.77 -24.82 -4.34
C MET A 453 -14.85 -25.30 -3.21
N VAL A 454 -15.14 -26.49 -2.69
CA VAL A 454 -14.28 -27.20 -1.73
C VAL A 454 -13.22 -27.96 -2.51
N ILE A 455 -11.95 -27.78 -2.14
CA ILE A 455 -10.85 -28.57 -2.69
C ILE A 455 -10.80 -29.90 -1.94
N ASP A 456 -10.96 -31.01 -2.65
CA ASP A 456 -10.73 -32.34 -2.09
C ASP A 456 -9.26 -32.47 -1.69
N GLU A 457 -9.02 -32.77 -0.41
CA GLU A 457 -7.68 -32.85 0.19
C GLU A 457 -6.76 -33.87 -0.52
N ALA A 458 -7.37 -34.89 -1.13
CA ALA A 458 -6.67 -35.92 -1.92
C ALA A 458 -6.04 -35.38 -3.22
N SER A 459 -6.43 -34.20 -3.71
CA SER A 459 -5.92 -33.67 -4.98
C SER A 459 -4.65 -32.81 -4.86
N GLY A 460 -4.35 -32.30 -3.66
CA GLY A 460 -3.30 -31.31 -3.44
C GLY A 460 -2.04 -31.83 -2.73
N LEU A 461 -2.12 -32.96 -2.05
CA LEU A 461 -0.96 -33.70 -1.53
C LEU A 461 -0.54 -34.70 -2.61
N THR A 462 0.05 -34.20 -3.70
CA THR A 462 0.93 -35.06 -4.50
C THR A 462 2.03 -35.48 -3.56
N GLU A 463 2.02 -36.76 -3.18
CA GLU A 463 3.11 -37.45 -2.52
C GLU A 463 4.40 -36.87 -3.11
N GLU A 464 5.22 -36.23 -2.26
CA GLU A 464 6.60 -35.97 -2.64
C GLU A 464 7.14 -37.36 -2.97
N GLU A 465 7.17 -37.70 -4.27
CA GLU A 465 7.83 -38.89 -4.77
C GLU A 465 9.22 -38.80 -4.16
N GLU A 466 9.47 -39.66 -3.17
CA GLU A 466 10.82 -39.98 -2.71
C GLU A 466 11.57 -40.37 -3.98
N ASN A 467 12.25 -39.40 -4.59
CA ASN A 467 13.33 -39.65 -5.51
C ASN A 467 14.43 -40.29 -4.65
N ASP A 468 14.24 -41.59 -4.38
CA ASP A 468 15.30 -42.58 -4.24
C ASP A 468 16.03 -42.66 -5.59
N ASP A 469 16.63 -41.55 -6.02
CA ASP A 469 17.68 -41.58 -7.02
C ASP A 469 18.90 -42.14 -6.30
N ASP A 470 19.01 -43.45 -6.47
CA ASP A 470 20.14 -44.30 -6.16
C ASP A 470 21.47 -43.55 -6.22
N LYS A 471 22.18 -43.62 -5.09
CA LYS A 471 23.62 -43.41 -5.02
C LYS A 471 24.28 -44.42 -5.94
N ASP A 472 24.60 -44.01 -7.16
CA ASP A 472 25.67 -44.63 -7.92
C ASP A 472 27.00 -44.28 -7.25
N ASP A 473 27.49 -45.25 -6.49
CA ASP A 473 28.85 -45.37 -5.97
C ASP A 473 29.85 -45.26 -7.14
N ASN A 474 30.38 -44.06 -7.38
CA ASN A 474 31.66 -43.91 -8.05
C ASN A 474 32.75 -43.81 -6.98
N ASP A 475 33.16 -44.98 -6.52
CA ASP A 475 34.52 -45.24 -6.05
C ASP A 475 35.46 -45.03 -7.24
N ASP A 476 36.14 -43.89 -7.29
CA ASP A 476 37.39 -43.76 -8.03
C ASP A 476 38.40 -42.99 -7.17
N ASP A 477 39.28 -43.78 -6.58
CA ASP A 477 40.58 -43.40 -6.05
C ASP A 477 41.35 -42.55 -7.09
N ASP A 478 41.79 -41.32 -6.75
CA ASP A 478 43.17 -40.94 -7.06
C ASP A 478 43.66 -39.69 -6.29
N ASP A 479 44.56 -39.99 -5.37
CA ASP A 479 45.87 -39.38 -5.13
C ASP A 479 46.12 -37.85 -5.29
N SER A 480 46.74 -37.36 -4.21
CA SER A 480 47.86 -36.42 -4.18
C SER A 480 47.62 -34.90 -3.98
N SER A 481 48.14 -34.47 -2.83
CA SER A 481 48.96 -33.26 -2.64
C SER A 481 48.31 -31.96 -2.12
N LEU A 482 48.41 -31.82 -0.79
CA LEU A 482 48.71 -30.61 -0.01
C LEU A 482 49.67 -29.62 -0.73
N PRO A 483 49.65 -28.29 -0.46
CA PRO A 483 49.87 -27.69 0.88
C PRO A 483 48.91 -26.52 1.19
N GLY A 484 48.56 -26.19 2.43
CA GLY A 484 49.46 -25.94 3.57
C GLY A 484 49.75 -24.44 3.67
N THR A 485 48.83 -23.66 4.24
CA THR A 485 49.16 -22.32 4.78
C THR A 485 48.48 -22.11 6.12
N SER A 486 49.27 -22.41 7.15
CA SER A 486 49.22 -21.87 8.49
C SER A 486 49.08 -20.34 8.46
N ARG A 487 48.13 -19.77 9.19
CA ARG A 487 48.25 -18.41 9.69
C ARG A 487 47.81 -18.31 11.15
N GLN A 488 48.80 -17.87 11.92
CA GLN A 488 48.88 -17.71 13.35
C GLN A 488 47.83 -16.77 13.94
N ALA A 489 47.54 -17.09 15.20
CA ALA A 489 47.03 -16.23 16.24
C ALA A 489 47.58 -14.79 16.24
N SER A 490 46.70 -13.84 16.55
CA SER A 490 47.07 -12.64 17.27
C SER A 490 46.01 -12.34 18.32
N SER A 491 46.39 -12.59 19.56
CA SER A 491 45.86 -11.99 20.78
C SER A 491 45.99 -10.47 20.75
N GLY A 492 44.92 -9.76 21.13
CA GLY A 492 44.91 -8.35 21.51
C GLY A 492 43.59 -8.11 22.25
N ALA A 493 43.62 -8.13 23.58
CA ALA A 493 43.82 -6.97 24.44
C ALA A 493 42.49 -6.22 24.66
N ASP A 494 41.93 -6.50 25.84
CA ASP A 494 41.32 -5.57 26.79
C ASP A 494 40.88 -4.20 26.26
N ASP A 495 39.56 -3.94 26.30
CA ASP A 495 39.07 -2.63 26.73
C ASP A 495 37.70 -2.79 27.39
N ALA A 496 37.73 -2.78 28.72
CA ALA A 496 36.57 -2.68 29.58
C ALA A 496 36.11 -1.21 29.59
N LEU A 497 35.00 -0.93 28.90
CA LEU A 497 34.30 0.34 29.06
C LEU A 497 33.36 0.24 30.25
N ASP A 498 33.86 0.80 31.36
CA ASP A 498 33.16 1.16 32.58
C ASP A 498 32.04 2.17 32.25
N PHE A 499 30.78 1.77 32.51
CA PHE A 499 29.63 2.68 32.43
C PHE A 499 29.36 3.21 33.84
N PRO A 500 29.44 4.52 34.10
CA PRO A 500 29.04 5.07 35.38
C PRO A 500 27.52 4.98 35.53
N SER A 501 27.12 4.44 36.68
CA SER A 501 25.79 4.53 37.24
C SER A 501 25.49 6.00 37.57
N ASP A 502 24.52 6.60 36.90
CA ASP A 502 23.86 7.80 37.40
C ASP A 502 22.67 7.35 38.27
N ASP A 503 22.92 7.39 39.58
CA ASP A 503 21.89 7.60 40.60
C ASP A 503 21.53 9.10 40.58
N GLU A 504 20.27 9.42 40.26
CA GLU A 504 19.44 10.43 40.95
C GLU A 504 17.97 10.32 40.50
#